data_AF-A0A428B884-F1
#
_entry.id   AF-A0A428B884-F1
#
_cell.length_a   1.000
_cell.length_b   1.000
_cell.length_c   1.000
_cell.angle_alpha   90.00
_cell.angle_beta   90.00
_cell.angle_gamma   90.00
#
_symmetry.space_group_name_H-M   'P 1'
#
loop_
_entity.id
_entity.type
_entity.pdbx_description
1 polymer ?
#
loop_
_entity_poly.entity_id
_entity_poly.type
_entity_poly.pdbx_seq_one_letter_code
_entity_poly.pdbx_strand_id
1 'polypeptide(L)'
;MKQNDYYENLPKTKREQIVDWLNNLKDLGLFRYLRKKVIFRKTIFAGILLTSCVLLVLGGLTSPKRVTFKAEQLETVKSFANNSGDMELVSQKYSKENGIAVLEFETKDKTSAIDEGIKGENLEWQLFFPPNVNAKNAEMQVIPLTDNKISVVVKNIPGNYGAFIVRATNNSPVDKNVDVKFKSYKTYLQEEKDKEERNKFKKKDEQVEQTPAKDNILDFYVTLQNDKLIETSIKDQTREEFALSIFNAEIDYQTSQVTRLEDATKTLVNSTANDKKSIDNLKKESQYVIGDELSEKQKQIQTLMNSIDSKNKEISTAEKSLKVTKETIANLQKNVKAVQEGTYQFKAPVRSVSVKIG
;
A
#
# COMPACT_ATOMS: atom_id res chain seq x y z
N MET A 1 -4.16 -22.38 -89.95
CA MET A 1 -3.53 -22.59 -88.63
C MET A 1 -4.64 -22.73 -87.61
N LYS A 2 -4.78 -23.93 -87.01
CA LYS A 2 -5.75 -24.22 -85.95
C LYS A 2 -5.19 -23.67 -84.65
N GLN A 3 -5.95 -22.82 -83.95
CA GLN A 3 -5.60 -22.38 -82.60
C GLN A 3 -6.11 -23.43 -81.61
N ASN A 4 -5.19 -23.84 -80.73
CA ASN A 4 -5.27 -24.99 -79.84
C ASN A 4 -6.17 -24.74 -78.62
N ASP A 5 -7.16 -25.61 -78.43
CA ASP A 5 -8.05 -25.70 -77.26
C ASP A 5 -7.33 -26.35 -76.05
N TYR A 6 -6.28 -25.73 -75.52
CA TYR A 6 -5.45 -26.29 -74.42
C TYR A 6 -5.22 -25.36 -73.23
N TYR A 7 -6.13 -24.42 -72.95
CA TYR A 7 -6.02 -23.51 -71.79
C TYR A 7 -7.30 -23.31 -70.97
N GLU A 8 -8.30 -24.21 -71.04
CA GLU A 8 -9.53 -24.04 -70.25
C GLU A 8 -9.55 -24.73 -68.87
N ASN A 9 -8.51 -25.48 -68.47
CA ASN A 9 -8.55 -26.25 -67.21
C ASN A 9 -7.27 -26.18 -66.36
N LEU A 10 -6.82 -24.98 -65.98
CA LEU A 10 -5.79 -24.79 -64.93
C LEU A 10 -6.46 -24.38 -63.60
N PRO A 11 -6.03 -24.92 -62.43
CA PRO A 11 -6.62 -24.56 -61.15
C PRO A 11 -6.30 -23.10 -60.79
N LYS A 12 -7.36 -22.31 -60.55
CA LYS A 12 -7.27 -20.87 -60.21
C LYS A 12 -6.39 -20.62 -58.99
N THR A 13 -5.57 -19.58 -59.05
CA THR A 13 -4.69 -19.17 -57.95
C THR A 13 -5.46 -18.55 -56.78
N LYS A 14 -4.92 -18.55 -55.55
CA LYS A 14 -5.60 -17.99 -54.36
C LYS A 14 -6.01 -16.52 -54.52
N ARG A 15 -5.23 -15.72 -55.28
CA ARG A 15 -5.57 -14.32 -55.58
C ARG A 15 -6.78 -14.23 -56.50
N GLU A 16 -6.86 -15.07 -57.53
CA GLU A 16 -8.01 -15.13 -58.44
C GLU A 16 -9.27 -15.61 -57.72
N GLN A 17 -9.14 -16.55 -56.77
CA GLN A 17 -10.27 -16.98 -55.93
C GLN A 17 -10.81 -15.87 -55.04
N ILE A 18 -9.95 -15.01 -54.49
CA ILE A 18 -10.36 -13.84 -53.69
C ILE A 18 -11.04 -12.78 -54.57
N VAL A 19 -10.52 -12.55 -55.77
CA VAL A 19 -11.11 -11.62 -56.74
C VAL A 19 -12.46 -12.12 -57.22
N ASP A 20 -12.58 -13.41 -57.52
CA ASP A 20 -13.85 -14.06 -57.85
C ASP A 20 -14.83 -13.98 -56.69
N TRP A 21 -14.40 -14.20 -55.45
CA TRP A 21 -15.24 -14.06 -54.25
C TRP A 21 -15.75 -12.62 -54.08
N LEU A 22 -14.90 -11.60 -54.27
CA LEU A 22 -15.28 -10.18 -54.24
C LEU A 22 -16.23 -9.79 -55.38
N ASN A 23 -16.07 -10.38 -56.56
CA ASN A 23 -16.97 -10.16 -57.69
C ASN A 23 -18.31 -10.87 -57.48
N ASN A 24 -18.32 -12.08 -56.92
CA ASN A 24 -19.54 -12.81 -56.55
C ASN A 24 -20.32 -12.09 -55.44
N LEU A 25 -19.62 -11.40 -54.53
CA LEU A 25 -20.22 -10.49 -53.54
C LEU A 25 -21.06 -9.38 -54.18
N LYS A 26 -20.68 -8.87 -55.35
CA LYS A 26 -21.46 -7.86 -56.09
C LYS A 26 -22.75 -8.42 -56.69
N ASP A 27 -22.82 -9.74 -56.88
CA ASP A 27 -23.95 -10.46 -57.49
C ASP A 27 -24.94 -11.03 -56.48
N LEU A 28 -24.61 -11.00 -55.19
CA LEU A 28 -25.59 -11.23 -54.13
C LEU A 28 -26.78 -10.26 -54.27
N GLY A 29 -28.00 -10.80 -54.20
CA GLY A 29 -29.24 -10.04 -54.44
C GLY A 29 -29.38 -8.77 -53.60
N LEU A 30 -28.75 -8.74 -52.43
CA LEU A 30 -28.61 -7.56 -51.58
C LEU A 30 -27.87 -6.41 -52.27
N PHE A 31 -26.74 -6.65 -52.94
CA PHE A 31 -25.99 -5.59 -53.64
C PHE A 31 -26.74 -5.04 -54.84
N ARG A 32 -27.44 -5.88 -55.62
CA ARG A 32 -28.32 -5.42 -56.71
C ARG A 32 -29.50 -4.59 -56.19
N TYR A 33 -30.11 -4.99 -55.08
CA TYR A 33 -31.19 -4.24 -54.43
C TYR A 33 -30.71 -2.86 -53.91
N LEU A 34 -29.53 -2.84 -53.27
CA LEU A 34 -28.87 -1.61 -52.80
C LEU A 34 -28.43 -0.68 -53.95
N ARG A 35 -28.14 -1.23 -55.13
CA ARG A 35 -27.79 -0.46 -56.35
C ARG A 35 -28.99 0.26 -56.96
N LYS A 36 -30.18 -0.37 -56.93
CA LYS A 36 -31.43 0.18 -57.50
C LYS A 36 -32.04 1.28 -56.65
N LYS A 37 -31.97 1.19 -55.31
CA LYS A 37 -32.58 2.18 -54.40
C LYS A 37 -31.53 3.12 -53.79
N VAL A 38 -31.26 4.21 -54.49
CA VAL A 38 -30.27 5.23 -54.09
C VAL A 38 -30.53 5.79 -52.69
N ILE A 39 -31.79 6.02 -52.32
CA ILE A 39 -32.18 6.54 -50.99
C ILE A 39 -31.89 5.49 -49.91
N PHE A 40 -32.23 4.22 -50.14
CA PHE A 40 -32.03 3.13 -49.19
C PHE A 40 -30.54 2.86 -48.90
N ARG A 41 -29.69 3.00 -49.92
CA ARG A 41 -28.23 2.96 -49.76
C ARG A 41 -27.72 4.07 -48.84
N LYS A 42 -28.17 5.31 -49.06
CA LYS A 42 -27.78 6.46 -48.23
C LYS A 42 -28.26 6.30 -46.78
N THR A 43 -29.46 5.77 -46.56
CA THR A 43 -29.99 5.52 -45.20
C THR A 43 -29.23 4.40 -44.49
N ILE A 44 -28.77 3.36 -45.19
CA ILE A 44 -27.95 2.30 -44.59
C ILE A 44 -26.58 2.83 -44.19
N PHE A 45 -25.89 3.58 -45.06
CA PHE A 45 -24.59 4.16 -44.71
C PHE A 45 -24.71 5.17 -43.57
N ALA A 46 -25.75 6.00 -43.56
CA ALA A 46 -26.05 6.89 -42.44
C ALA A 46 -26.35 6.11 -41.15
N GLY A 47 -27.11 5.01 -41.25
CA GLY A 47 -27.40 4.13 -40.12
C GLY A 47 -26.16 3.47 -39.53
N ILE A 48 -25.24 2.96 -40.37
CA ILE A 48 -23.96 2.37 -39.94
C ILE A 48 -23.06 3.43 -39.28
N LEU A 49 -23.03 4.65 -39.82
CA LEU A 49 -22.26 5.74 -39.22
C LEU A 49 -22.86 6.18 -37.87
N LEU A 50 -24.18 6.20 -37.76
CA LEU A 50 -24.85 6.57 -36.53
C LEU A 50 -24.68 5.48 -35.47
N THR A 51 -24.78 4.20 -35.83
CA THR A 51 -24.52 3.09 -34.90
C THR A 51 -23.07 3.06 -34.45
N SER A 52 -22.09 3.37 -35.32
CA SER A 52 -20.70 3.47 -34.89
C SER A 52 -20.47 4.64 -33.93
N CYS A 53 -21.09 5.81 -34.15
CA CYS A 53 -21.08 6.92 -33.19
C CYS A 53 -21.70 6.52 -31.84
N VAL A 54 -22.84 5.83 -31.85
CA VAL A 54 -23.50 5.36 -30.61
C VAL A 54 -22.63 4.35 -29.87
N LEU A 55 -21.99 3.42 -30.59
CA LEU A 55 -21.04 2.46 -30.01
C LEU A 55 -19.81 3.15 -29.43
N LEU A 56 -19.31 4.22 -30.05
CA LEU A 56 -18.20 5.02 -29.50
C LEU A 56 -18.62 5.78 -28.23
N VAL A 57 -19.82 6.35 -28.18
CA VAL A 57 -20.34 7.03 -26.98
C VAL A 57 -20.56 6.03 -25.85
N LEU A 58 -21.19 4.90 -26.12
CA LEU A 58 -21.39 3.83 -25.14
C LEU A 58 -20.05 3.26 -24.68
N GLY A 59 -19.12 3.01 -25.60
CA GLY A 59 -17.77 2.55 -25.28
C GLY A 59 -16.95 3.57 -24.50
N GLY A 60 -17.19 4.87 -24.69
CA GLY A 60 -16.61 5.94 -23.88
C GLY A 60 -17.20 6.01 -22.47
N LEU A 61 -18.52 5.81 -22.32
CA LEU A 61 -19.20 5.81 -21.03
C LEU A 61 -18.87 4.56 -20.18
N THR A 62 -18.67 3.41 -20.82
CA THR A 62 -18.29 2.16 -20.14
C THR A 62 -16.79 1.93 -20.11
N SER A 63 -15.99 2.84 -20.67
CA SER A 63 -14.54 2.74 -20.64
C SER A 63 -14.04 2.77 -19.19
N PRO A 64 -13.14 1.87 -18.78
CA PRO A 64 -12.45 1.98 -17.51
C PRO A 64 -11.82 3.38 -17.40
N LYS A 65 -12.00 4.05 -16.25
CA LYS A 65 -11.35 5.34 -16.00
C LYS A 65 -9.85 5.17 -16.30
N ARG A 66 -9.30 6.06 -17.15
CA ARG A 66 -7.87 6.03 -17.49
C ARG A 66 -7.08 6.12 -16.18
N VAL A 67 -6.32 5.07 -15.88
CA VAL A 67 -5.43 5.04 -14.73
C VAL A 67 -4.30 6.03 -15.01
N THR A 68 -4.30 7.16 -14.30
CA THR A 68 -3.30 8.23 -14.50
C THR A 68 -1.99 7.99 -13.73
N PHE A 69 -1.97 6.99 -12.84
CA PHE A 69 -0.85 6.72 -11.93
C PHE A 69 -0.26 5.34 -12.17
N LYS A 70 1.08 5.23 -12.12
CA LYS A 70 1.76 3.93 -12.18
C LYS A 70 1.49 3.14 -10.90
N ALA A 71 1.52 1.81 -10.99
CA ALA A 71 1.38 0.93 -9.82
C ALA A 71 2.38 1.29 -8.72
N GLU A 72 3.64 1.55 -9.08
CA GLU A 72 4.72 2.00 -8.19
C GLU A 72 4.37 3.29 -7.41
N GLN A 73 3.61 4.21 -8.02
CA GLN A 73 3.21 5.45 -7.35
C GLN A 73 2.13 5.21 -6.28
N LEU A 74 1.28 4.19 -6.51
CA LEU A 74 0.20 3.77 -5.62
C LEU A 74 0.63 2.70 -4.61
N GLU A 75 1.92 2.33 -4.58
CA GLU A 75 2.46 1.46 -3.56
C GLU A 75 2.27 2.06 -2.17
N THR A 76 1.82 1.22 -1.25
CA THR A 76 1.58 1.60 0.15
C THR A 76 2.78 1.37 1.02
N VAL A 77 3.69 0.46 0.64
CA VAL A 77 4.93 0.16 1.37
C VAL A 77 6.08 0.84 0.65
N LYS A 78 6.84 1.70 1.35
CA LYS A 78 7.99 2.39 0.78
C LYS A 78 9.15 2.44 1.78
N SER A 79 10.37 2.42 1.25
CA SER A 79 11.61 2.50 2.03
C SER A 79 12.35 3.80 1.72
N PHE A 80 12.89 4.47 2.74
CA PHE A 80 13.73 5.64 2.53
C PHE A 80 15.05 5.23 1.87
N ALA A 81 15.46 5.92 0.80
CA ALA A 81 16.68 5.61 0.05
C ALA A 81 17.97 5.74 0.89
N ASN A 82 17.97 6.59 1.92
CA ASN A 82 19.05 6.72 2.88
C ASN A 82 19.12 5.56 3.90
N ASN A 83 18.28 4.54 3.77
CA ASN A 83 18.13 3.42 4.70
C ASN A 83 17.81 3.82 6.14
N SER A 84 17.16 4.98 6.35
CA SER A 84 16.73 5.43 7.67
C SER A 84 15.51 4.68 8.21
N GLY A 85 14.74 4.03 7.34
CA GLY A 85 13.57 3.26 7.78
C GLY A 85 12.64 2.87 6.63
N ASP A 86 11.50 2.30 7.02
CA ASP A 86 10.38 1.95 6.14
C ASP A 86 9.10 2.62 6.64
N MET A 87 8.17 2.89 5.73
CA MET A 87 6.84 3.42 6.03
C MET A 87 5.79 2.73 5.16
N GLU A 88 4.71 2.28 5.81
CA GLU A 88 3.58 1.63 5.17
C GLU A 88 2.28 2.40 5.43
N LEU A 89 1.54 2.70 4.37
CA LEU A 89 0.18 3.24 4.41
C LEU A 89 -0.83 2.08 4.52
N VAL A 90 -1.14 1.68 5.76
CA VAL A 90 -1.97 0.52 6.09
C VAL A 90 -3.47 0.76 5.90
N SER A 91 -3.96 1.98 6.10
CA SER A 91 -5.38 2.30 5.89
C SER A 91 -5.57 3.65 5.21
N GLN A 92 -6.52 3.70 4.29
CA GLN A 92 -6.91 4.93 3.59
C GLN A 92 -8.44 5.00 3.58
N LYS A 93 -9.00 5.93 4.34
CA LYS A 93 -10.44 6.20 4.39
C LYS A 93 -10.70 7.60 3.89
N TYR A 94 -11.71 7.77 3.03
CA TYR A 94 -12.10 9.07 2.50
C TYR A 94 -13.60 9.27 2.57
N SER A 95 -14.02 10.45 3.00
CA SER A 95 -15.40 10.86 3.00
C SER A 95 -15.64 11.96 1.98
N LYS A 96 -16.42 11.60 0.95
CA LYS A 96 -16.78 12.51 -0.13
C LYS A 96 -17.74 13.61 0.31
N GLU A 97 -18.53 13.35 1.35
CA GLU A 97 -19.58 14.27 1.84
C GLU A 97 -18.98 15.55 2.44
N ASN A 98 -17.89 15.41 3.21
CA ASN A 98 -17.24 16.52 3.91
C ASN A 98 -15.76 16.72 3.54
N GLY A 99 -15.22 15.95 2.60
CA GLY A 99 -13.84 16.13 2.11
C GLY A 99 -12.80 15.84 3.18
N ILE A 100 -13.02 14.80 4.00
CA ILE A 100 -12.10 14.37 5.05
C ILE A 100 -11.46 13.04 4.64
N ALA A 101 -10.14 12.93 4.79
CA ALA A 101 -9.43 11.67 4.69
C ALA A 101 -8.76 11.32 6.02
N VAL A 102 -8.79 10.05 6.38
CA VAL A 102 -8.03 9.49 7.51
C VAL A 102 -7.10 8.43 6.95
N LEU A 103 -5.82 8.65 7.14
CA LEU A 103 -4.74 7.79 6.68
C LEU A 103 -4.02 7.21 7.89
N GLU A 104 -3.77 5.90 7.89
CA GLU A 104 -3.03 5.23 8.96
C GLU A 104 -1.70 4.74 8.40
N PHE A 105 -0.61 5.13 9.06
CA PHE A 105 0.75 4.78 8.69
C PHE A 105 1.39 3.93 9.78
N GLU A 106 2.13 2.91 9.37
CA GLU A 106 3.08 2.19 10.20
C GLU A 106 4.51 2.51 9.75
N THR A 107 5.42 2.61 10.71
CA THR A 107 6.82 2.98 10.47
C THR A 107 7.76 1.99 11.13
N LYS A 108 8.91 1.79 10.51
CA LYS A 108 10.00 0.98 11.05
C LYS A 108 11.31 1.75 10.98
N ASP A 109 11.93 1.98 12.13
CA ASP A 109 13.24 2.62 12.20
C ASP A 109 14.33 1.59 11.87
N LYS A 110 15.27 1.96 11.00
CA LYS A 110 16.46 1.16 10.65
C LYS A 110 17.75 1.75 11.20
N THR A 111 17.68 2.88 11.90
CA THR A 111 18.81 3.57 12.54
C THR A 111 19.01 3.16 14.00
N SER A 112 17.98 2.59 14.63
CA SER A 112 18.02 2.13 16.01
C SER A 112 18.41 0.65 16.10
N ALA A 113 19.08 0.26 17.19
CA ALA A 113 19.41 -1.14 17.49
C ALA A 113 18.21 -1.92 18.07
N ILE A 114 17.15 -1.20 18.44
CA ILE A 114 15.89 -1.77 18.92
C ILE A 114 14.84 -1.69 17.82
N ASP A 115 13.93 -2.67 17.79
CA ASP A 115 12.81 -2.71 16.84
C ASP A 115 11.75 -1.72 17.30
N GLU A 116 11.87 -0.48 16.84
CA GLU A 116 10.96 0.64 17.12
C GLU A 116 10.52 1.33 15.83
N GLY A 117 9.47 2.15 15.93
CA GLY A 117 9.07 3.01 14.82
C GLY A 117 9.90 4.29 14.74
N ILE A 118 9.77 5.00 13.62
CA ILE A 118 10.49 6.25 13.43
C ILE A 118 9.87 7.29 14.36
N LYS A 119 10.69 7.84 15.27
CA LYS A 119 10.25 8.86 16.22
C LYS A 119 9.53 10.00 15.50
N GLY A 120 8.33 10.33 15.96
CA GLY A 120 7.49 11.36 15.35
C GLY A 120 8.15 12.74 15.28
N GLU A 121 9.12 13.06 16.14
CA GLU A 121 9.92 14.29 16.10
C GLU A 121 10.88 14.37 14.91
N ASN A 122 11.35 13.22 14.42
CA ASN A 122 12.23 13.12 13.25
C ASN A 122 11.44 13.14 11.93
N LEU A 123 10.12 12.99 11.99
CA LEU A 123 9.24 13.01 10.82
C LEU A 123 8.66 14.41 10.58
N GLU A 124 9.01 14.98 9.44
CA GLU A 124 8.40 16.19 8.89
C GLU A 124 7.40 15.83 7.80
N TRP A 125 6.21 16.44 7.87
CA TRP A 125 5.10 16.12 6.98
C TRP A 125 4.73 17.30 6.10
N GLN A 126 4.46 17.03 4.82
CA GLN A 126 4.03 18.04 3.85
C GLN A 126 2.82 17.52 3.06
N LEU A 127 1.89 18.42 2.74
CA LEU A 127 0.68 18.13 1.98
C LEU A 127 0.72 18.86 0.64
N PHE A 128 0.58 18.12 -0.46
CA PHE A 128 0.58 18.69 -1.81
C PHE A 128 -0.70 18.36 -2.55
N PHE A 129 -1.17 19.33 -3.32
CA PHE A 129 -2.25 19.16 -4.29
C PHE A 129 -1.76 19.56 -5.69
N PRO A 130 -2.35 18.99 -6.75
CA PRO A 130 -2.08 19.41 -8.11
C PRO A 130 -2.31 20.92 -8.28
N PRO A 131 -1.51 21.59 -9.13
CA PRO A 131 -1.56 23.06 -9.27
C PRO A 131 -2.92 23.57 -9.76
N ASN A 132 -3.70 22.72 -10.44
CA ASN A 132 -5.03 23.05 -10.96
C ASN A 132 -6.15 22.94 -9.91
N VAL A 133 -5.83 22.52 -8.68
CA VAL A 133 -6.78 22.31 -7.59
C VAL A 133 -6.62 23.43 -6.57
N ASN A 134 -7.71 24.15 -6.28
CA ASN A 134 -7.72 25.16 -5.23
C ASN A 134 -7.85 24.49 -3.85
N ALA A 135 -6.70 24.17 -3.24
CA ALA A 135 -6.63 23.48 -1.95
C ALA A 135 -6.20 24.40 -0.78
N LYS A 136 -6.31 25.73 -0.90
CA LYS A 136 -5.79 26.69 0.10
C LYS A 136 -6.23 26.44 1.55
N ASN A 137 -7.42 25.86 1.72
CA ASN A 137 -8.02 25.57 3.03
C ASN A 137 -7.79 24.12 3.47
N ALA A 138 -7.11 23.31 2.65
CA ALA A 138 -6.79 21.93 2.98
C ALA A 138 -5.70 21.90 4.03
N GLU A 139 -5.99 21.18 5.11
CA GLU A 139 -5.13 21.10 6.29
C GLU A 139 -4.92 19.63 6.67
N MET A 140 -3.70 19.30 7.06
CA MET A 140 -3.32 17.98 7.53
C MET A 140 -2.92 18.03 9.00
N GLN A 141 -3.46 17.11 9.77
CA GLN A 141 -3.18 16.93 11.19
C GLN A 141 -2.55 15.57 11.40
N VAL A 142 -1.40 15.54 12.06
CA VAL A 142 -0.66 14.31 12.34
C VAL A 142 -0.81 13.98 13.82
N ILE A 143 -1.29 12.78 14.11
CA ILE A 143 -1.60 12.28 15.45
C ILE A 143 -0.80 10.98 15.65
N PRO A 144 0.32 11.01 16.40
CA PRO A 144 1.04 9.80 16.75
C PRO A 144 0.22 8.96 17.73
N LEU A 145 0.16 7.65 17.51
CA LEU A 145 -0.60 6.72 18.35
C LEU A 145 0.34 5.88 19.22
N THR A 146 1.29 5.23 18.58
CA THR A 146 2.36 4.45 19.19
C THR A 146 3.69 4.86 18.54
N ASP A 147 4.80 4.27 18.98
CA ASP A 147 6.12 4.56 18.40
C ASP A 147 6.15 4.25 16.89
N ASN A 148 5.41 3.24 16.45
CA ASN A 148 5.36 2.81 15.05
C ASN A 148 4.10 3.24 14.30
N LYS A 149 2.98 3.59 14.96
CA LYS A 149 1.72 3.91 14.30
C LYS A 149 1.38 5.38 14.36
N ILE A 150 1.04 5.96 13.20
CA ILE A 150 0.72 7.38 13.03
C ILE A 150 -0.59 7.51 12.26
N SER A 151 -1.53 8.30 12.77
CA SER A 151 -2.74 8.66 12.03
C SER A 151 -2.63 10.07 11.47
N VAL A 152 -2.98 10.24 10.21
CA VAL A 152 -2.95 11.50 9.49
C VAL A 152 -4.35 11.84 9.00
N VAL A 153 -4.90 12.94 9.50
CA VAL A 153 -6.23 13.43 9.13
C VAL A 153 -6.06 14.61 8.19
N VAL A 154 -6.60 14.52 6.98
CA VAL A 154 -6.61 15.61 6.00
C VAL A 154 -8.04 16.13 5.86
N LYS A 155 -8.23 17.43 6.08
CA LYS A 155 -9.53 18.11 6.03
C LYS A 155 -9.63 19.05 4.84
N ASN A 156 -10.86 19.40 4.47
CA ASN A 156 -11.18 20.37 3.41
C ASN A 156 -10.59 19.97 2.04
N ILE A 157 -10.60 18.67 1.74
CA ILE A 157 -10.15 18.14 0.45
C ILE A 157 -11.14 18.59 -0.64
N PRO A 158 -10.68 19.28 -1.69
CA PRO A 158 -11.57 19.70 -2.77
C PRO A 158 -12.17 18.50 -3.51
N GLY A 159 -13.46 18.53 -3.85
CA GLY A 159 -14.12 17.39 -4.49
C GLY A 159 -13.51 16.97 -5.86
N ASN A 160 -12.79 17.87 -6.53
CA ASN A 160 -12.09 17.62 -7.80
C ASN A 160 -10.58 17.38 -7.63
N TYR A 161 -10.13 16.96 -6.44
CA TYR A 161 -8.70 16.88 -6.12
C TYR A 161 -7.89 15.96 -7.05
N GLY A 162 -8.50 14.92 -7.64
CA GLY A 162 -7.84 13.95 -8.51
C GLY A 162 -6.89 13.02 -7.74
N ALA A 163 -5.81 13.59 -7.19
CA ALA A 163 -4.93 12.98 -6.21
C ALA A 163 -4.33 14.05 -5.30
N PHE A 164 -4.02 13.71 -4.05
CA PHE A 164 -3.18 14.53 -3.19
C PHE A 164 -1.99 13.71 -2.70
N ILE A 165 -0.89 14.37 -2.37
CA ILE A 165 0.34 13.71 -1.93
C ILE A 165 0.56 14.06 -0.47
N VAL A 166 0.71 13.02 0.35
CA VAL A 166 1.24 13.14 1.70
C VAL A 166 2.71 12.76 1.65
N ARG A 167 3.57 13.73 1.93
CA ARG A 167 5.01 13.57 1.94
C ARG A 167 5.51 13.44 3.38
N ALA A 168 6.30 12.42 3.64
CA ALA A 168 7.04 12.26 4.88
C ALA A 168 8.54 12.43 4.61
N THR A 169 9.22 13.26 5.39
CA THR A 169 10.67 13.45 5.38
C THR A 169 11.24 12.90 6.68
N ASN A 170 12.17 11.95 6.60
CA ASN A 170 12.83 11.39 7.77
C ASN A 170 14.15 12.10 8.05
N ASN A 171 14.22 12.79 9.18
CA ASN A 171 15.41 13.50 9.64
C ASN A 171 16.19 12.71 10.71
N SER A 172 15.91 11.42 10.90
CA SER A 172 16.70 10.55 11.78
C SER A 172 18.17 10.54 11.35
N PRO A 173 19.12 10.64 12.31
CA PRO A 173 20.55 10.56 12.00
C PRO A 173 20.89 9.14 11.52
N VAL A 174 21.50 9.04 10.33
CA VAL A 174 21.95 7.75 9.76
C VAL A 174 23.46 7.62 9.94
N ASP A 175 23.89 6.54 10.60
CA ASP A 175 25.28 6.26 10.94
C ASP A 175 26.09 5.61 9.82
N LYS A 176 25.41 4.98 8.84
CA LYS A 176 26.03 4.19 7.74
C LYS A 176 27.09 4.91 6.91
N ASN A 177 27.15 6.24 6.95
CA ASN A 177 28.12 7.07 6.21
C ASN A 177 28.99 7.96 7.12
N VAL A 178 29.03 7.72 8.43
CA VAL A 178 29.87 8.51 9.34
C VAL A 178 31.30 7.98 9.28
N ASP A 179 32.15 8.66 8.50
CA ASP A 179 33.58 8.37 8.46
C ASP A 179 34.30 9.01 9.66
N VAL A 180 34.51 8.21 10.70
CA VAL A 180 35.28 8.59 11.89
C VAL A 180 36.78 8.39 11.72
N LYS A 181 37.25 7.92 10.56
CA LYS A 181 38.67 7.64 10.34
C LYS A 181 39.43 8.96 10.14
N PHE A 182 40.57 9.08 10.82
CA PHE A 182 41.47 10.20 10.61
C PHE A 182 41.94 10.23 9.15
N LYS A 183 41.55 11.26 8.41
CA LYS A 183 41.99 11.47 7.03
C LYS A 183 43.33 12.18 7.04
N SER A 184 44.35 11.53 6.48
CA SER A 184 45.62 12.21 6.22
C SER A 184 45.40 13.37 5.23
N TYR A 185 46.20 14.43 5.34
CA TYR A 185 46.10 15.59 4.44
C TYR A 185 46.20 15.21 2.95
N LYS A 186 46.99 14.17 2.63
CA LYS A 186 47.09 13.63 1.26
C LYS A 186 45.78 13.00 0.78
N THR A 187 45.08 12.28 1.66
CA THR A 187 43.78 11.66 1.38
C THR A 187 42.70 12.74 1.20
N TYR A 188 42.72 13.77 2.04
CA TYR A 188 41.83 14.93 1.90
C TYR A 188 42.00 15.64 0.55
N LEU A 189 43.24 15.94 0.16
CA LEU A 189 43.53 16.59 -1.12
C LEU A 189 43.13 15.75 -2.34
N GLN A 190 43.20 14.41 -2.23
CA GLN A 190 42.75 13.53 -3.30
C GLN A 190 41.22 13.52 -3.41
N GLU A 191 40.50 13.44 -2.28
CA GLU A 191 39.03 13.49 -2.29
C GLU A 191 38.48 14.83 -2.80
N GLU A 192 39.12 15.96 -2.48
CA GLU A 192 38.75 17.27 -3.02
C GLU A 192 38.92 17.32 -4.55
N LYS A 193 40.02 16.79 -5.08
CA LYS A 193 40.23 16.68 -6.53
C LYS A 193 39.20 15.76 -7.19
N ASP A 194 38.90 14.62 -6.58
CA ASP A 194 37.91 13.66 -7.10
C ASP A 194 36.47 14.22 -7.05
N LYS A 195 36.18 15.15 -6.13
CA LYS A 195 34.90 15.90 -6.08
C LYS A 195 34.83 16.99 -7.15
N GLU A 196 35.91 17.72 -7.37
CA GLU A 196 36.00 18.71 -8.46
C GLU A 196 35.87 18.06 -9.84
N GLU A 197 36.46 16.88 -10.03
CA GLU A 197 36.33 16.11 -11.28
C GLU A 197 34.89 15.60 -11.47
N ARG A 198 34.26 15.02 -10.43
CA ARG A 198 32.84 14.60 -10.49
C ARG A 198 31.88 15.74 -10.80
N ASN A 199 32.17 16.96 -10.34
CA ASN A 199 31.36 18.14 -10.65
C ASN A 199 31.57 18.68 -12.08
N LYS A 200 32.71 18.40 -12.72
CA LYS A 200 32.97 18.77 -14.13
C LYS A 200 32.21 17.90 -15.14
N PHE A 201 31.89 16.64 -14.81
CA PHE A 201 31.17 15.71 -15.70
C PHE A 201 29.63 15.87 -15.70
N LYS A 202 29.04 16.72 -14.84
CA LYS A 202 27.58 16.98 -14.83
C LYS A 202 27.07 18.02 -15.87
N LYS A 203 27.90 18.45 -16.82
CA LYS A 203 27.51 19.40 -17.88
C LYS A 203 27.55 18.73 -19.25
N LYS A 204 26.45 18.06 -19.61
CA LYS A 204 25.93 17.73 -20.95
C LYS A 204 25.35 16.33 -20.91
N ASP A 205 24.06 16.25 -20.63
CA ASP A 205 23.06 15.63 -21.51
C ASP A 205 21.69 15.67 -20.79
N GLU A 206 20.70 16.21 -21.52
CA GLU A 206 19.26 16.22 -21.27
C GLU A 206 18.74 16.75 -19.92
N GLN A 207 17.90 17.79 -20.02
CA GLN A 207 16.97 18.22 -18.98
C GLN A 207 15.97 17.10 -18.67
N VAL A 208 16.38 16.11 -17.88
CA VAL A 208 15.45 15.44 -16.97
C VAL A 208 15.47 16.28 -15.71
N GLU A 209 14.34 16.89 -15.38
CA GLU A 209 14.11 17.65 -14.15
C GLU A 209 14.18 16.70 -12.95
N GLN A 210 15.37 16.18 -12.65
CA GLN A 210 15.67 15.53 -11.40
C GLN A 210 16.02 16.64 -10.41
N THR A 211 14.99 17.22 -9.76
CA THR A 211 15.16 17.66 -8.37
C THR A 211 15.93 16.54 -7.66
N PRO A 212 17.02 16.83 -6.91
CA PRO A 212 17.71 15.77 -6.19
C PRO A 212 16.65 15.08 -5.34
N ALA A 213 16.40 13.80 -5.63
CA ALA A 213 15.61 12.97 -4.74
C ALA A 213 16.36 13.05 -3.41
N LYS A 214 15.85 13.83 -2.46
CA LYS A 214 16.44 13.82 -1.14
C LYS A 214 16.19 12.40 -0.65
N ASP A 215 17.26 11.65 -0.41
CA ASP A 215 17.21 10.23 -0.08
C ASP A 215 16.35 9.91 1.17
N ASN A 216 15.92 10.94 1.88
CA ASN A 216 15.12 10.89 3.09
C ASN A 216 13.66 11.30 2.90
N ILE A 217 13.14 11.37 1.67
CA ILE A 217 11.74 11.75 1.37
C ILE A 217 10.95 10.55 0.82
N LEU A 218 9.70 10.41 1.28
CA LEU A 218 8.70 9.49 0.73
C LEU A 218 7.41 10.23 0.39
N ASP A 219 6.87 9.94 -0.79
CA ASP A 219 5.61 10.49 -1.30
C ASP A 219 4.52 9.42 -1.39
N PHE A 220 3.39 9.64 -0.73
CA PHE A 220 2.21 8.78 -0.77
C PHE A 220 1.09 9.45 -1.54
N TYR A 221 0.70 8.85 -2.67
CA TYR A 221 -0.37 9.34 -3.52
C TYR A 221 -1.72 8.78 -3.06
N VAL A 222 -2.64 9.66 -2.68
CA VAL A 222 -4.00 9.29 -2.30
C VAL A 222 -4.95 9.76 -3.40
N THR A 223 -5.68 8.83 -4.01
CA THR A 223 -6.57 9.09 -5.16
C THR A 223 -7.78 8.17 -5.15
N LEU A 224 -8.92 8.66 -5.66
CA LEU A 224 -10.13 7.84 -5.89
C LEU A 224 -9.92 6.71 -6.92
N GLN A 225 -8.80 6.73 -7.66
CA GLN A 225 -8.43 5.66 -8.57
C GLN A 225 -7.73 4.48 -7.88
N ASN A 226 -7.38 4.61 -6.59
CA ASN A 226 -6.74 3.56 -5.81
C ASN A 226 -7.80 2.64 -5.20
N ASP A 227 -7.70 1.35 -5.45
CA ASP A 227 -8.60 0.32 -4.91
C ASP A 227 -8.46 0.15 -3.39
N LYS A 228 -7.32 0.54 -2.83
CA LYS A 228 -7.06 0.55 -1.38
C LYS A 228 -7.76 1.69 -0.63
N LEU A 229 -8.29 2.69 -1.34
CA LEU A 229 -9.02 3.80 -0.73
C LEU A 229 -10.47 3.40 -0.47
N ILE A 230 -10.88 3.40 0.79
CA ILE A 230 -12.25 3.06 1.19
C ILE A 230 -13.07 4.35 1.33
N GLU A 231 -14.08 4.50 0.48
CA GLU A 231 -15.06 5.58 0.62
C GLU A 231 -16.02 5.26 1.78
N THR A 232 -16.09 6.14 2.77
CA THR A 232 -16.94 5.99 3.97
C THR A 232 -17.43 7.34 4.49
N SER A 233 -18.48 7.35 5.31
CA SER A 233 -18.92 8.58 5.98
C SER A 233 -18.06 8.81 7.22
N ILE A 234 -17.38 9.96 7.26
CA ILE A 234 -16.57 10.38 8.41
C ILE A 234 -17.31 11.57 9.00
N LYS A 235 -17.53 11.60 10.32
CA LYS A 235 -18.15 12.78 10.95
C LYS A 235 -17.18 13.95 10.92
N ASP A 236 -17.66 15.14 10.58
CA ASP A 236 -16.86 16.35 10.77
C ASP A 236 -16.80 16.67 12.26
N GLN A 237 -15.59 16.63 12.81
CA GLN A 237 -15.31 16.74 14.23
C GLN A 237 -14.18 17.75 14.44
N THR A 238 -14.07 18.32 15.64
CA THR A 238 -12.91 19.13 16.01
C THR A 238 -11.62 18.29 16.00
N ARG A 239 -10.47 18.96 16.04
CA ARG A 239 -9.17 18.29 16.09
C ARG A 239 -9.05 17.37 17.31
N GLU A 240 -9.52 17.87 18.44
CA GLU A 240 -9.52 17.21 19.73
C GLU A 240 -10.42 15.97 19.69
N GLU A 241 -11.62 16.09 19.13
CA GLU A 241 -12.54 14.97 18.96
C GLU A 241 -12.01 13.90 17.98
N PHE A 242 -11.32 14.31 16.91
CA PHE A 242 -10.63 13.36 16.03
C PHE A 242 -9.50 12.64 16.77
N ALA A 243 -8.68 13.35 17.54
CA ALA A 243 -7.64 12.72 18.33
C ALA A 243 -8.22 11.73 19.36
N LEU A 244 -9.28 12.12 20.06
CA LEU A 244 -9.97 11.25 21.00
C LEU A 244 -10.57 10.02 20.33
N SER A 245 -11.20 10.17 19.16
CA SER A 245 -11.79 9.03 18.44
C SER A 245 -10.72 8.05 17.97
N ILE A 246 -9.59 8.55 17.47
CA ILE A 246 -8.47 7.71 17.03
C ILE A 246 -7.80 7.04 18.24
N PHE A 247 -7.54 7.76 19.33
CA PHE A 247 -6.98 7.15 20.55
C PHE A 247 -7.89 6.08 21.15
N ASN A 248 -9.20 6.34 21.21
CA ASN A 248 -10.16 5.36 21.74
C ASN A 248 -10.26 4.13 20.83
N ALA A 249 -10.30 4.31 19.51
CA ALA A 249 -10.29 3.19 18.57
C ALA A 249 -9.03 2.32 18.71
N GLU A 250 -7.87 2.94 18.94
CA GLU A 250 -6.63 2.21 19.21
C GLU A 250 -6.67 1.50 20.57
N ILE A 251 -7.19 2.14 21.63
CA ILE A 251 -7.41 1.51 22.94
C ILE A 251 -8.32 0.29 22.83
N ASP A 252 -9.41 0.39 22.09
CA ASP A 252 -10.35 -0.72 21.87
C ASP A 252 -9.66 -1.89 21.14
N TYR A 253 -8.89 -1.58 20.10
CA TYR A 253 -8.07 -2.59 19.41
C TYR A 253 -7.08 -3.27 20.35
N GLN A 254 -6.28 -2.50 21.09
CA GLN A 254 -5.29 -3.05 22.03
C GLN A 254 -5.97 -3.85 23.16
N THR A 255 -7.12 -3.41 23.65
CA THR A 255 -7.92 -4.14 24.66
C THR A 255 -8.40 -5.48 24.10
N SER A 256 -8.85 -5.53 22.84
CA SER A 256 -9.21 -6.79 22.19
C SER A 256 -8.02 -7.76 22.09
N GLN A 257 -6.81 -7.24 21.88
CA GLN A 257 -5.59 -8.06 21.88
C GLN A 257 -5.26 -8.59 23.28
N VAL A 258 -5.46 -7.79 24.34
CA VAL A 258 -5.32 -8.26 25.73
C VAL A 258 -6.24 -9.44 26.00
N THR A 259 -7.52 -9.31 25.70
CA THR A 259 -8.51 -10.41 25.90
C THR A 259 -8.09 -11.66 25.15
N ARG A 260 -7.73 -11.53 23.87
CA ARG A 260 -7.28 -12.65 23.04
C ARG A 260 -6.05 -13.36 23.61
N LEU A 261 -5.06 -12.60 24.08
CA LEU A 261 -3.84 -13.14 24.67
C LEU A 261 -4.12 -13.80 26.03
N GLU A 262 -4.99 -13.23 26.86
CA GLU A 262 -5.40 -13.83 28.15
C GLU A 262 -6.14 -15.16 27.94
N ASP A 263 -7.06 -15.23 26.98
CA ASP A 263 -7.79 -16.45 26.62
C ASP A 263 -6.85 -17.53 26.06
N ALA A 264 -5.91 -17.14 25.20
CA ALA A 264 -4.88 -18.04 24.68
C ALA A 264 -4.00 -18.60 25.80
N THR A 265 -3.49 -17.75 26.69
CA THR A 265 -2.69 -18.16 27.86
C THR A 265 -3.48 -19.11 28.74
N LYS A 266 -4.75 -18.81 29.05
CA LYS A 266 -5.62 -19.68 29.85
C LYS A 266 -5.80 -21.06 29.21
N THR A 267 -5.98 -21.10 27.89
CA THR A 267 -6.11 -22.35 27.12
C THR A 267 -4.82 -23.17 27.18
N LEU A 268 -3.67 -22.54 26.98
CA LEU A 268 -2.36 -23.19 27.07
C LEU A 268 -2.07 -23.73 28.47
N VAL A 269 -2.38 -22.96 29.52
CA VAL A 269 -2.23 -23.39 30.92
C VAL A 269 -3.10 -24.61 31.23
N ASN A 270 -4.36 -24.61 30.79
CA ASN A 270 -5.26 -25.75 30.96
C ASN A 270 -4.78 -26.98 30.18
N SER A 271 -4.29 -26.79 28.96
CA SER A 271 -3.71 -27.87 28.15
C SER A 271 -2.47 -28.48 28.83
N THR A 272 -1.56 -27.64 29.34
CA THR A 272 -0.38 -28.08 30.10
C THR A 272 -0.76 -28.84 31.38
N ALA A 273 -1.81 -28.40 32.08
CA ALA A 273 -2.31 -29.11 33.25
C ALA A 273 -2.89 -30.50 32.89
N ASN A 274 -3.56 -30.61 31.74
CA ASN A 274 -4.06 -31.89 31.24
C ASN A 274 -2.93 -32.84 30.84
N ASP A 275 -1.91 -32.35 30.12
CA ASP A 275 -0.74 -33.17 29.75
C ASP A 275 0.02 -33.66 30.98
N LYS A 276 0.15 -32.84 32.03
CA LYS A 276 0.72 -33.27 33.32
C LYS A 276 -0.07 -34.43 33.94
N LYS A 277 -1.40 -34.38 33.92
CA LYS A 277 -2.24 -35.49 34.41
C LYS A 277 -2.02 -36.77 33.58
N SER A 278 -1.92 -36.65 32.25
CA SER A 278 -1.62 -37.78 31.37
C SER A 278 -0.24 -38.37 31.65
N ILE A 279 0.77 -37.53 31.88
CA ILE A 279 2.12 -37.97 32.31
C ILE A 279 2.04 -38.72 33.65
N ASP A 280 1.31 -38.20 34.62
CA ASP A 280 1.17 -38.84 35.94
C ASP A 280 0.48 -40.21 35.84
N ASN A 281 -0.53 -40.33 34.98
CA ASN A 281 -1.19 -41.61 34.69
C ASN A 281 -0.23 -42.58 34.00
N LEU A 282 0.47 -42.14 32.94
CA LEU A 282 1.46 -42.97 32.24
C LEU A 282 2.57 -43.43 33.19
N LYS A 283 3.06 -42.56 34.08
CA LYS A 283 4.07 -42.91 35.09
C LYS A 283 3.56 -43.98 36.06
N LYS A 284 2.29 -43.93 36.47
CA LYS A 284 1.69 -44.97 37.31
C LYS A 284 1.57 -46.29 36.56
N GLU A 285 1.09 -46.26 35.32
CA GLU A 285 0.98 -47.47 34.49
C GLU A 285 2.35 -48.09 34.18
N SER A 286 3.37 -47.27 33.95
CA SER A 286 4.76 -47.71 33.73
C SER A 286 5.33 -48.54 34.88
N GLN A 287 4.79 -48.46 36.09
CA GLN A 287 5.25 -49.26 37.24
C GLN A 287 4.91 -50.75 37.11
N TYR A 288 3.95 -51.11 36.25
CA TYR A 288 3.41 -52.47 36.13
C TYR A 288 3.78 -53.15 34.81
N VAL A 289 4.50 -52.47 33.92
CA VAL A 289 4.85 -52.97 32.58
C VAL A 289 6.37 -53.02 32.40
N ILE A 290 6.84 -53.93 31.54
CA ILE A 290 8.26 -54.16 31.26
C ILE A 290 8.52 -54.30 29.75
N GLY A 291 9.78 -54.24 29.34
CA GLY A 291 10.16 -54.45 27.94
C GLY A 291 9.62 -53.37 26.99
N ASP A 292 9.12 -53.79 25.84
CA ASP A 292 8.69 -52.88 24.76
C ASP A 292 7.55 -51.95 25.17
N GLU A 293 6.60 -52.42 26.00
CA GLU A 293 5.47 -51.61 26.47
C GLU A 293 5.94 -50.47 27.40
N LEU A 294 6.94 -50.73 28.25
CA LEU A 294 7.56 -49.69 29.08
C LEU A 294 8.26 -48.64 28.21
N SER A 295 8.99 -49.08 27.19
CA SER A 295 9.68 -48.18 26.24
C SER A 295 8.69 -47.26 25.51
N GLU A 296 7.55 -47.80 25.09
CA GLU A 296 6.50 -47.01 24.43
C GLU A 296 5.88 -45.97 25.36
N LYS A 297 5.53 -46.33 26.61
CA LYS A 297 5.03 -45.37 27.60
C LYS A 297 6.06 -44.27 27.91
N GLN A 298 7.34 -44.60 27.97
CA GLN A 298 8.41 -43.61 28.15
C GLN A 298 8.51 -42.62 26.99
N LYS A 299 8.37 -43.09 25.74
CA LYS A 299 8.31 -42.20 24.55
C LYS A 299 7.09 -41.29 24.57
N GLN A 300 5.94 -41.80 24.99
CA GLN A 300 4.72 -40.99 25.14
C GLN A 300 4.89 -39.91 26.21
N ILE A 301 5.48 -40.25 27.36
CA ILE A 301 5.83 -39.28 28.40
C ILE A 301 6.77 -38.20 27.85
N GLN A 302 7.83 -38.58 27.13
CA GLN A 302 8.76 -37.62 26.55
C GLN A 302 8.07 -36.69 25.54
N THR A 303 7.15 -37.23 24.74
CA THR A 303 6.36 -36.45 23.77
C THR A 303 5.49 -35.41 24.47
N LEU A 304 4.81 -35.79 25.56
CA LEU A 304 4.02 -34.87 26.38
C LEU A 304 4.90 -33.82 27.07
N MET A 305 6.08 -34.19 27.57
CA MET A 305 7.04 -33.23 28.15
C MET A 305 7.50 -32.18 27.14
N ASN A 306 7.87 -32.61 25.92
CA ASN A 306 8.24 -31.70 24.85
C ASN A 306 7.07 -30.77 24.46
N SER A 307 5.83 -31.29 24.46
CA SER A 307 4.64 -30.49 24.20
C SER A 307 4.43 -29.41 25.28
N ILE A 308 4.58 -29.77 26.56
CA ILE A 308 4.52 -28.83 27.69
C ILE A 308 5.59 -27.74 27.56
N ASP A 309 6.83 -28.09 27.21
CA ASP A 309 7.90 -27.12 27.05
C ASP A 309 7.62 -26.11 25.92
N SER A 310 7.05 -26.57 24.80
CA SER A 310 6.60 -25.70 23.71
C SER A 310 5.51 -24.74 24.18
N LYS A 311 4.47 -25.27 24.85
CA LYS A 311 3.36 -24.47 25.39
C LYS A 311 3.84 -23.44 26.41
N ASN A 312 4.81 -23.78 27.26
CA ASN A 312 5.40 -22.85 28.23
C ASN A 312 6.17 -21.70 27.53
N LYS A 313 6.85 -21.96 26.41
CA LYS A 313 7.48 -20.90 25.60
C LYS A 313 6.44 -19.96 24.98
N GLU A 314 5.34 -20.51 24.49
CA GLU A 314 4.21 -19.72 23.97
C GLU A 314 3.55 -18.87 25.07
N ILE A 315 3.32 -19.44 26.26
CA ILE A 315 2.81 -18.71 27.44
C ILE A 315 3.75 -17.55 27.78
N SER A 316 5.06 -17.80 27.89
CA SER A 316 6.03 -16.74 28.20
C SER A 316 6.05 -15.63 27.15
N THR A 317 5.83 -15.97 25.88
CA THR A 317 5.73 -15.00 24.78
C THR A 317 4.45 -14.17 24.91
N ALA A 318 3.31 -14.82 25.17
CA ALA A 318 2.03 -14.15 25.38
C ALA A 318 2.05 -13.22 26.60
N GLU A 319 2.71 -13.61 27.70
CA GLU A 319 2.89 -12.76 28.89
C GLU A 319 3.73 -11.50 28.61
N LYS A 320 4.81 -11.64 27.82
CA LYS A 320 5.59 -10.47 27.38
C LYS A 320 4.76 -9.53 26.52
N SER A 321 4.04 -10.07 25.54
CA SER A 321 3.15 -9.27 24.69
C SER A 321 2.05 -8.59 25.50
N LEU A 322 1.44 -9.28 26.47
CA LEU A 322 0.44 -8.72 27.38
C LEU A 322 0.98 -7.52 28.17
N LYS A 323 2.22 -7.62 28.68
CA LYS A 323 2.86 -6.52 29.40
C LYS A 323 2.98 -5.29 28.50
N VAL A 324 3.55 -5.46 27.31
CA VAL A 324 3.74 -4.37 26.33
C VAL A 324 2.39 -3.76 25.93
N THR A 325 1.40 -4.58 25.60
CA THR A 325 0.06 -4.09 25.21
C THR A 325 -0.62 -3.31 26.34
N LYS A 326 -0.51 -3.76 27.60
CA LYS A 326 -1.08 -3.04 28.76
C LYS A 326 -0.37 -1.70 29.00
N GLU A 327 0.95 -1.64 28.81
CA GLU A 327 1.72 -0.39 28.88
C GLU A 327 1.29 0.58 27.76
N THR A 328 1.10 0.09 26.53
CA THR A 328 0.56 0.89 25.41
C THR A 328 -0.82 1.47 25.71
N ILE A 329 -1.74 0.66 26.25
CA ILE A 329 -3.07 1.14 26.65
C ILE A 329 -2.96 2.25 27.70
N ALA A 330 -2.11 2.09 28.70
CA ALA A 330 -1.91 3.11 29.73
C ALA A 330 -1.37 4.43 29.15
N ASN A 331 -0.44 4.36 28.20
CA ASN A 331 0.08 5.53 27.51
C ASN A 331 -0.99 6.23 26.64
N LEU A 332 -1.79 5.47 25.90
CA LEU A 332 -2.91 6.01 25.13
C LEU A 332 -3.96 6.67 26.04
N GLN A 333 -4.29 6.05 27.18
CA GLN A 333 -5.21 6.64 28.17
C GLN A 333 -4.66 7.94 28.77
N LYS A 334 -3.34 8.03 28.97
CA LYS A 334 -2.70 9.29 29.38
C LYS A 334 -2.85 10.37 28.31
N ASN A 335 -2.71 10.02 27.03
CA ASN A 335 -2.92 10.96 25.92
C ASN A 335 -4.39 11.41 25.84
N VAL A 336 -5.35 10.49 26.00
CA VAL A 336 -6.79 10.82 26.07
C VAL A 336 -7.06 11.84 27.18
N LYS A 337 -6.56 11.62 28.39
CA LYS A 337 -6.70 12.57 29.50
C LYS A 337 -6.08 13.92 29.18
N ALA A 338 -4.86 13.93 28.64
CA ALA A 338 -4.20 15.17 28.25
C ALA A 338 -4.99 15.96 27.18
N VAL A 339 -5.66 15.28 26.25
CA VAL A 339 -6.53 15.95 25.27
C VAL A 339 -7.77 16.53 25.95
N GLN A 340 -8.42 15.76 26.84
CA GLN A 340 -9.60 16.22 27.59
C GLN A 340 -9.29 17.40 28.52
N GLU A 341 -8.11 17.42 29.13
CA GLU A 341 -7.62 18.47 30.02
C GLU A 341 -7.01 19.68 29.26
N GLY A 342 -6.89 19.59 27.93
CA GLY A 342 -6.31 20.64 27.09
C GLY A 342 -4.79 20.80 27.22
N THR A 343 -4.10 19.88 27.88
CA THR A 343 -2.65 19.89 28.06
C THR A 343 -1.89 19.16 26.95
N TYR A 344 -2.60 18.47 26.06
CA TYR A 344 -1.98 17.75 24.94
C TYR A 344 -1.41 18.71 23.90
N GLN A 345 -0.11 18.57 23.63
CA GLN A 345 0.60 19.43 22.67
C GLN A 345 0.45 18.90 21.25
N PHE A 346 -0.56 19.43 20.59
CA PHE A 346 -0.83 19.24 19.19
C PHE A 346 0.21 19.93 18.29
N LYS A 347 0.83 19.19 17.35
CA LYS A 347 1.67 19.80 16.29
C LYS A 347 0.86 20.83 15.48
N ALA A 348 1.49 21.88 14.96
CA ALA A 348 0.76 22.81 14.09
C ALA A 348 0.16 22.09 12.87
N PRO A 349 -1.06 22.42 12.43
CA PRO A 349 -1.63 21.83 11.22
C PRO A 349 -0.76 22.17 10.02
N VAL A 350 -0.50 21.17 9.18
CA VAL A 350 0.26 21.32 7.95
C VAL A 350 -0.69 21.81 6.86
N ARG A 351 -0.46 23.03 6.36
CA ARG A 351 -1.23 23.60 5.24
C ARG A 351 -0.74 23.05 3.91
N SER A 352 -1.66 22.96 2.94
CA SER A 352 -1.28 22.55 1.58
C SER A 352 -0.27 23.51 0.96
N VAL A 353 0.69 22.96 0.22
CA VAL A 353 1.58 23.73 -0.65
C VAL A 353 1.20 23.44 -2.10
N SER A 354 0.97 24.50 -2.89
CA SER A 354 0.80 24.36 -4.34
C SER A 354 2.16 24.15 -4.99
N VAL A 355 2.41 22.94 -5.50
CA VAL A 355 3.63 22.62 -6.25
C VAL A 355 3.23 22.13 -7.64
N LYS A 356 3.96 22.53 -8.67
CA LYS A 356 3.85 21.88 -9.98
C LYS A 356 4.36 20.45 -9.82
N ILE A 357 3.44 19.49 -9.73
CA ILE A 357 3.78 18.08 -9.81
C ILE A 357 4.11 17.83 -11.29
N GLY A 358 5.40 17.65 -11.59
CA GLY A 358 5.93 17.38 -12.93
C GLY A 358 5.64 15.97 -13.41
#